data_AF-A0A7V2U792-F1
#
_entry.id   AF-A0A7V2U792-F1
#
_cell.length_a   1.000
_cell.length_b   1.000
_cell.length_c   1.000
_cell.angle_alpha   90.00
_cell.angle_beta   90.00
_cell.angle_gamma   90.00
#
_symmetry.space_group_name_H-M   'P 1'
#
loop_
_entity.id
_entity.type
_entity.pdbx_description
1 polymer ?
#
loop_
_entity_poly.entity_id
_entity_poly.type
_entity_poly.pdbx_seq_one_letter_code
_entity_poly.pdbx_strand_id
1 'polypeptide(L)' 'MKTYFADSFYYLALLSPADAQHARAVAASRELRGWTLTDCISFVTMREMAVAEALTGDRHFEQAGCIALLK' A
#
# COMPACT_ATOMS: atom_id res chain seq x y z
N MET A 1 -15.21 4.02 -10.56
CA MET A 1 -14.36 3.64 -9.42
C MET A 1 -13.94 4.93 -8.72
N LYS A 2 -14.05 5.03 -7.39
CA LYS A 2 -13.61 6.23 -6.66
C LYS A 2 -12.12 6.08 -6.33
N THR A 3 -11.33 7.08 -6.68
CA THR A 3 -9.90 7.13 -6.39
C THR A 3 -9.67 8.10 -5.25
N TYR A 4 -8.86 7.71 -4.27
CA TYR A 4 -8.51 8.54 -3.12
C TYR A 4 -7.01 8.73 -3.07
N PHE A 5 -6.58 9.92 -2.67
CA PHE A 5 -5.18 10.16 -2.33
C PHE A 5 -5.01 9.96 -0.82
N ALA A 6 -4.26 8.94 -0.45
CA ALA A 6 -3.85 8.69 0.92
C ALA A 6 -2.48 9.34 1.14
N ASP A 7 -2.46 10.46 1.87
CA ASP A 7 -1.24 11.17 2.22
C ASP A 7 -0.56 10.58 3.47
N SER A 8 0.56 11.16 3.88
CA SER A 8 1.28 10.74 5.09
C SER A 8 0.41 10.81 6.35
N PHE A 9 -0.48 11.81 6.47
CA PHE A 9 -1.37 11.94 7.62
C PHE A 9 -2.31 10.73 7.74
N TYR A 10 -2.90 10.27 6.63
CA TYR A 10 -3.71 9.05 6.64
C TYR A 10 -2.95 7.85 7.20
N TYR A 11 -1.70 7.62 6.76
CA TYR A 11 -0.91 6.48 7.24
C TYR A 11 -0.55 6.61 8.72
N LEU A 12 -0.21 7.82 9.19
CA LEU A 12 0.08 8.08 10.60
C LEU A 12 -1.16 7.83 11.47
N ALA A 13 -2.33 8.32 11.06
CA ALA A 13 -3.58 8.07 11.75
C ALA A 13 -3.94 6.58 11.73
N LEU A 14 -3.71 5.87 10.62
CA LEU A 14 -3.96 4.43 10.51
C LEU A 14 -3.08 3.61 11.48
N LEU A 15 -1.82 4.01 11.69
CA LEU A 15 -0.86 3.27 12.50
C LEU A 15 -0.89 3.60 14.00
N SER A 16 -1.48 4.74 14.39
CA SER A 16 -1.49 5.21 15.77
C SER A 16 -2.89 5.14 16.39
N PRO A 17 -3.19 4.17 17.28
CA PRO A 17 -4.49 4.09 17.96
C PRO A 17 -4.83 5.31 18.84
N ALA A 18 -3.83 6.10 19.22
CA ALA A 18 -4.01 7.32 20.01
C ALA A 18 -4.38 8.54 19.14
N ASP A 19 -4.27 8.45 17.81
CA ASP A 19 -4.65 9.53 16.91
C ASP A 19 -6.18 9.68 16.86
N ALA A 20 -6.67 10.92 16.95
CA ALA A 20 -8.10 11.21 16.95
C ALA A 20 -8.83 10.76 15.66
N GLN A 21 -8.11 10.63 14.54
CA GLN A 21 -8.66 10.15 13.27
C GLN A 21 -8.45 8.65 13.03
N HIS A 22 -7.83 7.91 13.96
CA HIS A 22 -7.52 6.48 13.79
C HIS A 22 -8.72 5.64 13.36
N ALA A 23 -9.85 5.78 14.06
CA ALA A 23 -11.07 5.02 13.76
C ALA A 23 -11.59 5.29 12.33
N ARG A 24 -11.46 6.53 11.85
CA ARG A 24 -11.85 6.90 10.48
C ARG A 24 -10.86 6.36 9.45
N ALA A 25 -9.57 6.39 9.73
CA ALA A 25 -8.55 5.81 8.86
C ALA A 25 -8.73 4.30 8.71
N VAL A 26 -9.01 3.58 9.81
CA VAL A 26 -9.31 2.13 9.78
C VAL A 26 -10.61 1.83 9.02
N ALA A 27 -11.66 2.65 9.18
CA ALA A 27 -12.88 2.47 8.41
C ALA A 27 -12.62 2.66 6.91
N ALA A 28 -11.89 3.72 6.53
CA ALA A 28 -11.51 3.97 5.14
C ALA A 28 -10.64 2.83 4.58
N SER A 29 -9.69 2.29 5.35
CA SER A 29 -8.82 1.20 4.88
C SER A 29 -9.57 -0.08 4.54
N ARG A 30 -10.74 -0.32 5.16
CA ARG A 30 -11.61 -1.47 4.87
C ARG A 30 -12.45 -1.28 3.61
N GLU A 31 -12.75 -0.03 3.26
CA GLU A 31 -13.51 0.33 2.05
C GLU A 31 -12.61 0.48 0.82
N LEU A 32 -11.38 0.94 1.03
CA LEU A 32 -10.37 1.04 0.00
C LEU A 32 -10.01 -0.36 -0.51
N ARG A 33 -10.23 -0.58 -1.81
CA ARG A 33 -9.85 -1.80 -2.51
C ARG A 33 -8.82 -1.43 -3.58
N GLY A 34 -7.72 -2.18 -3.62
CA GLY A 34 -6.67 -2.02 -4.62
C GLY A 34 -5.32 -1.64 -4.02
N TRP A 35 -4.39 -1.28 -4.90
CA TRP A 35 -3.01 -0.93 -4.56
C TRP A 35 -2.93 0.39 -3.80
N THR A 36 -2.12 0.41 -2.74
CA THR A 36 -1.80 1.62 -1.97
C THR A 36 -0.86 2.54 -2.76
N LEU A 37 -0.67 3.76 -2.27
CA LEU A 37 0.34 4.65 -2.86
C LEU A 37 1.75 4.02 -2.77
N THR A 38 2.05 3.36 -1.65
CA THR A 38 3.33 2.66 -1.44
C THR A 38 3.51 1.52 -2.44
N ASP A 39 2.46 0.75 -2.74
CA ASP A 39 2.48 -0.29 -3.78
C ASP A 39 2.80 0.32 -5.15
N CYS A 40 2.05 1.35 -5.55
CA CYS A 40 2.24 2.03 -6.83
C CYS A 40 3.65 2.59 -7.02
N ILE A 41 4.20 3.25 -5.98
CA ILE A 41 5.58 3.75 -6.00
C ILE A 41 6.57 2.59 -6.11
N SER A 42 6.37 1.53 -5.33
CA SER A 42 7.23 0.34 -5.38
C SER A 42 7.28 -0.27 -6.78
N PHE A 43 6.12 -0.42 -7.45
CA PHE A 43 6.07 -0.98 -8.80
C PHE A 43 6.77 -0.11 -9.84
N VAL A 44 6.60 1.22 -9.76
CA VAL A 44 7.30 2.14 -10.65
C VAL A 44 8.81 2.07 -10.42
N THR A 45 9.26 2.12 -9.17
CA THR A 45 10.69 2.02 -8.82
C THR A 45 11.28 0.69 -9.27
N MET A 46 10.60 -0.43 -9.02
CA MET A 46 11.06 -1.77 -9.44
C MET A 46 11.20 -1.86 -10.96
N ARG A 47 10.21 -1.34 -11.71
CA ARG A 47 10.27 -1.28 -13.18
C ARG A 47 11.43 -0.44 -13.68
N GLU A 48 11.64 0.75 -13.11
CA GLU A 48 12.72 1.66 -13.51
C GLU A 48 14.10 1.09 -13.20
N MET A 49 14.23 0.33 -12.11
CA MET A 49 15.48 -0.29 -11.67
C MET A 49 15.69 -1.71 -12.21
N ALA A 50 14.77 -2.23 -13.04
CA ALA A 50 14.78 -3.60 -13.56
C ALA A 50 14.89 -4.68 -12.46
N VAL A 51 14.25 -4.45 -11.31
CA VAL A 51 14.17 -5.41 -10.19
C VAL A 51 12.85 -6.17 -10.27
N ALA A 52 12.91 -7.50 -10.34
CA ALA A 52 11.71 -8.35 -10.41
C ALA A 52 11.30 -8.94 -9.05
N GLU A 53 12.25 -9.13 -8.13
CA GLU A 53 12.02 -9.79 -6.84
C GLU A 53 11.81 -8.78 -5.72
N ALA A 54 10.74 -8.96 -4.95
CA ALA A 54 10.39 -8.14 -3.80
C ALA A 54 10.43 -8.96 -2.51
N LEU A 55 11.15 -8.47 -1.50
CA LEU A 55 11.16 -9.00 -0.14
C LEU A 55 9.88 -8.58 0.59
N THR A 56 8.75 -9.17 0.20
CA THR A 56 7.41 -8.89 0.73
C THR A 56 6.56 -10.16 0.75
N GLY A 57 5.57 -10.20 1.65
CA GLY A 57 4.49 -11.21 1.66
C GLY A 57 3.17 -10.67 1.08
N ASP A 58 3.19 -9.47 0.51
CA ASP A 58 2.02 -8.82 -0.06
C ASP A 58 1.73 -9.32 -1.48
N ARG A 59 0.52 -9.87 -1.67
CA ARG A 59 0.04 -10.40 -2.95
C ARG A 59 -0.14 -9.32 -4.03
N HIS A 60 -0.23 -8.03 -3.66
CA HIS A 60 -0.29 -6.95 -4.63
C HIS A 60 0.92 -6.93 -5.56
N PHE A 61 2.10 -7.34 -5.07
CA PHE A 61 3.32 -7.41 -5.87
C PHE A 61 3.23 -8.49 -6.95
N GLU A 62 2.69 -9.66 -6.61
CA GLU A 62 2.45 -10.73 -7.60
C GLU A 62 1.43 -10.28 -8.67
N GLN A 63 0.37 -9.56 -8.27
CA GLN A 63 -0.61 -8.99 -9.20
C GLN A 63 0.01 -7.96 -10.16
N ALA A 64 1.03 -7.24 -9.71
CA ALA A 64 1.79 -6.29 -10.52
C ALA A 64 2.86 -6.96 -11.40
N GLY A 65 3.01 -8.29 -11.32
CA GLY A 65 3.99 -9.06 -12.09
C GLY A 65 5.37 -9.19 -11.42
N CYS A 66 5.50 -8.79 -10.17
CA CYS A 66 6.71 -8.98 -9.36
C CYS A 66 6.73 -10.38 -8.71
N ILE A 67 7.90 -10.82 -8.27
CA ILE A 67 8.10 -12.08 -7.53
C ILE A 67 8.17 -11.75 -6.04
N ALA A 68 7.14 -12.11 -5.27
CA ALA A 68 7.17 -11.98 -3.80
C ALA A 68 7.98 -13.13 -3.17
N LEU A 69 8.98 -12.79 -2.36
CA LEU A 69 9.92 -13.76 -1.79
C LEU A 69 9.54 -14.27 -0.39
N LEU A 70 8.68 -13.55 0.35
CA LEU A 70 8.27 -13.96 1.70
C LEU A 70 6.92 -14.70 1.62
N LYS A 71 6.85 -15.91 2.18
CA LYS A 71 5.65 -16.76 2.22
C LYS A 71 5.27 -17.14 3.64
#